data_AF-A0A1J3D2P5-F1
#
_entry.id   AF-A0A1J3D2P5-F1
#
_cell.length_a   1.000
_cell.length_b   1.000
_cell.length_c   1.000
_cell.angle_alpha   90.00
_cell.angle_beta   90.00
_cell.angle_gamma   90.00
#
_symmetry.space_group_name_H-M   'P 1'
#
loop_
_entity.id
_entity.type
_entity.pdbx_description
1 polymer ?
#
loop_
_entity_poly.entity_id
_entity_poly.type
_entity_poly.pdbx_seq_one_letter_code
_entity_poly.pdbx_strand_id
1 'polypeptide(L)' 'DIDSSKVIGKGKTKDDLYVLEDTKIVSDLSCSFSSVSSNIKNFLWHARLGHPHSRALELLLPNVSFKNNECEACILG' A
#
# COMPACT_ATOMS: atom_id res chain seq x y z
N ASP A 1 -1.14 -10.32 -12.56
CA ASP A 1 -1.23 -9.35 -13.67
C ASP A 1 -2.15 -9.98 -14.72
N ILE A 2 -3.29 -9.34 -14.99
CA ILE A 2 -4.38 -9.95 -15.77
C ILE A 2 -3.97 -10.16 -17.23
N ASP A 3 -3.16 -9.24 -17.76
CA ASP A 3 -2.71 -9.26 -19.14
C ASP A 3 -1.57 -10.28 -19.37
N SER A 4 -0.64 -10.42 -18.42
CA SER A 4 0.40 -11.47 -18.52
C SER A 4 -0.04 -12.84 -18.01
N SER A 5 -1.25 -12.97 -17.45
CA SER A 5 -1.70 -14.20 -16.76
C SER A 5 -0.72 -14.70 -15.69
N LYS A 6 0.15 -13.84 -15.18
CA LYS A 6 1.19 -14.22 -14.22
C LYS A 6 0.58 -14.50 -12.86
N VAL A 7 0.71 -15.74 -12.41
CA VAL A 7 0.36 -16.19 -11.05
C VAL A 7 1.37 -15.61 -10.06
N ILE A 8 0.90 -14.75 -9.16
CA ILE A 8 1.73 -14.07 -8.14
C ILE A 8 1.79 -14.83 -6.81
N GLY A 9 0.98 -15.88 -6.67
CA GLY A 9 0.91 -16.71 -5.48
C GLY A 9 -0.19 -17.75 -5.62
N LYS A 10 -0.04 -18.87 -4.92
CA LYS A 10 -1.03 -19.94 -4.83
C LYS A 10 -1.39 -20.16 -3.37
N GLY A 11 -2.66 -20.45 -3.08
CA GLY A 11 -3.11 -20.79 -1.73
C GLY A 11 -3.29 -22.29 -1.55
N LYS A 12 -3.22 -22.74 -0.30
CA LYS A 12 -3.57 -24.07 0.17
C LYS A 12 -4.48 -23.98 1.38
N THR A 13 -5.39 -24.94 1.51
CA THR A 13 -6.21 -25.06 2.72
C THR A 13 -5.40 -25.74 3.82
N LYS A 14 -5.38 -25.15 5.02
CA LYS A 14 -4.77 -25.70 6.23
C LYS A 14 -5.66 -25.34 7.42
N ASP A 15 -6.06 -26.34 8.19
CA ASP A 15 -6.87 -26.16 9.41
C ASP A 15 -8.14 -25.31 9.17
N ASP A 16 -8.88 -25.63 8.10
CA ASP A 16 -10.06 -24.89 7.61
C ASP A 16 -9.80 -23.41 7.20
N LEU A 17 -8.54 -22.99 7.17
CA LEU A 17 -8.11 -21.68 6.71
C LEU A 17 -7.48 -21.77 5.33
N TYR A 18 -7.74 -20.78 4.48
CA TYR A 18 -7.05 -20.64 3.20
C TYR A 18 -5.77 -19.84 3.41
N VAL A 19 -4.63 -20.50 3.31
CA VAL A 19 -3.30 -19.92 3.59
C VAL A 19 -2.53 -19.81 2.27
N LEU A 20 -1.86 -18.69 2.05
CA LEU A 20 -0.94 -18.57 0.91
C LEU A 20 0.21 -19.58 1.11
N GLU A 21 0.54 -20.34 0.07
CA GLU A 21 1.73 -21.19 0.09
C GLU A 21 2.95 -20.30 0.36
N ASP A 22 3.85 -20.74 1.25
CA ASP A 22 5.14 -20.09 1.49
C ASP A 22 5.95 -20.10 0.19
N THR A 23 5.71 -19.13 -0.69
CA THR A 23 6.71 -18.70 -1.64
C THR A 23 7.82 -18.15 -0.77
N LYS A 24 8.96 -18.87 -0.69
CA LYS A 24 10.18 -18.42 0.00
C LYS A 24 10.20 -16.90 -0.04
N ILE A 25 10.12 -16.27 1.12
CA ILE A 25 10.27 -14.81 1.24
C ILE A 25 11.52 -14.52 0.44
N VAL A 26 11.35 -13.92 -0.74
CA VAL A 26 12.47 -13.32 -1.44
C VAL A 26 12.98 -12.33 -0.42
N SER A 27 14.20 -12.54 0.05
CA SER A 27 14.85 -11.75 1.11
C SER A 27 14.91 -10.25 0.80
N ASP A 28 14.35 -9.83 -0.34
CA ASP A 28 14.20 -8.47 -0.84
C ASP A 28 12.80 -7.86 -0.59
N LEU A 29 11.96 -8.47 0.25
CA LEU A 29 10.77 -7.80 0.81
C LEU A 29 11.11 -6.64 1.76
N SER A 30 12.35 -6.12 1.70
CA SER A 30 12.77 -4.89 2.38
C SER A 30 12.03 -3.64 1.88
N CYS A 31 11.11 -3.78 0.94
CA CYS A 31 10.41 -2.63 0.44
C CYS A 31 9.08 -2.89 -0.27
N SER A 32 8.06 -3.37 0.47
CA SER A 32 6.66 -3.21 0.02
C SER A 32 6.26 -1.74 -0.22
N PHE A 33 7.09 -0.79 0.24
CA PHE A 33 6.90 0.65 0.05
C PHE A 33 8.00 1.36 -0.74
N SER A 34 9.07 0.71 -1.24
CA SER A 34 10.09 1.45 -2.05
C SER A 34 9.59 1.73 -3.47
N SER A 35 8.57 1.00 -3.93
CA SER A 35 7.87 1.32 -5.16
C SER A 35 6.83 2.43 -4.95
N VAL A 36 7.13 3.41 -4.08
CA VAL A 36 6.58 4.76 -4.31
C VAL A 36 7.16 5.21 -5.65
N SER A 37 6.51 4.79 -6.73
CA SER A 37 6.68 5.43 -8.02
C SER A 37 6.53 6.91 -7.74
N SER A 38 7.52 7.70 -8.18
CA SER A 38 7.50 9.17 -8.13
C SER A 38 6.23 9.78 -8.76
N ASN A 39 5.38 8.95 -9.37
CA ASN A 39 4.13 9.27 -10.01
C ASN A 39 2.88 8.89 -9.20
N ILE A 40 2.99 8.19 -8.06
CA ILE A 40 1.83 7.94 -7.20
C ILE A 40 1.49 9.24 -6.47
N LYS A 41 0.34 9.82 -6.83
CA LYS A 41 -0.18 11.07 -6.27
C LYS A 41 -0.32 10.93 -4.75
N ASN A 42 0.30 11.83 -3.98
CA ASN A 42 0.24 11.86 -2.51
C ASN A 42 -1.18 11.80 -1.96
N PHE A 43 -2.14 12.36 -2.69
CA PHE A 43 -3.59 12.26 -2.44
C PHE A 43 -4.08 10.80 -2.30
N LEU A 44 -3.60 9.89 -3.15
CA LEU A 44 -4.03 8.49 -3.14
C LEU A 44 -3.55 7.77 -1.88
N TRP A 45 -2.33 8.04 -1.42
CA TRP A 45 -1.82 7.52 -0.16
C TRP A 45 -2.59 8.06 1.03
N HIS A 46 -2.87 9.37 1.03
CA HIS A 46 -3.70 9.99 2.05
C HIS A 46 -5.09 9.33 2.13
N ALA A 47 -5.78 9.14 1.00
CA ALA A 47 -7.10 8.49 0.99
C ALA A 47 -7.05 7.00 1.41
N ARG A 48 -6.11 6.22 0.86
CA ARG A 48 -6.01 4.77 1.11
C ARG A 48 -5.63 4.41 2.54
N LEU A 49 -4.88 5.29 3.23
CA LEU A 49 -4.47 5.09 4.61
C LEU A 49 -5.49 5.62 5.63
N GLY A 50 -6.67 6.05 5.18
CA GLY A 50 -7.73 6.51 6.07
C GLY A 50 -7.56 7.96 6.54
N HIS A 51 -7.20 8.86 5.62
CA HIS A 51 -7.08 10.29 5.86
C HIS A 51 -6.15 10.68 7.02
N PRO A 52 -4.92 10.12 7.09
CA PRO A 52 -3.98 10.48 8.13
C PRO A 52 -3.59 11.95 8.02
N HIS A 53 -3.34 12.58 9.18
CA HIS A 53 -2.74 13.91 9.24
C HIS A 53 -1.41 13.94 8.48
N SER A 54 -1.09 15.04 7.80
CA SER A 54 0.12 15.22 6.98
C SER A 54 1.41 14.71 7.64
N ARG A 55 1.64 15.10 8.90
CA ARG A 55 2.77 14.63 9.71
C ARG A 55 2.81 13.10 9.91
N ALA A 56 1.66 12.46 10.13
CA ALA A 56 1.61 11.00 10.26
C ALA A 56 1.91 10.31 8.93
N LEU A 57 1.43 10.87 7.83
CA LEU A 57 1.72 10.37 6.48
C LEU A 57 3.22 10.47 6.15
N GLU A 58 3.86 11.59 6.49
CA GLU A 58 5.30 11.80 6.27
C GLU A 58 6.18 10.83 7.08
N LEU A 59 5.77 10.50 8.31
CA LEU A 59 6.47 9.51 9.15
C LEU A 59 6.33 8.08 8.61
N LEU A 60 5.18 7.74 8.03
CA LEU A 60 4.92 6.42 7.46
C LEU A 60 5.55 6.24 6.08
N LEU A 61 5.56 7.30 5.28
CA LEU A 61 6.02 7.30 3.88
C LEU A 61 6.94 8.51 3.66
N PRO A 62 8.26 8.33 3.85
CA PRO A 62 9.24 9.38 3.57
C PRO A 62 9.07 9.86 2.13
N ASN A 63 9.09 11.19 1.93
CA ASN A 63 8.86 11.88 0.65
C ASN A 63 7.40 11.99 0.17
N VAL A 64 6.41 11.56 0.97
CA VAL A 64 4.99 11.84 0.70
C VAL A 64 4.56 13.02 1.56
N SER A 65 4.21 14.14 0.92
CA SER A 65 3.64 15.30 1.60
C SER A 65 2.25 15.63 1.04
N PHE A 66 1.31 15.90 1.93
CA PHE A 66 -0.08 16.18 1.57
C PHE A 66 -0.62 17.34 2.38
N LYS A 67 -1.41 18.22 1.75
CA LYS A 67 -2.11 19.31 2.42
C LYS A 67 -3.56 18.88 2.64
N ASN A 68 -4.02 18.86 3.89
CA ASN A 68 -5.40 18.47 4.22
C ASN A 68 -6.46 19.29 3.47
N ASN A 69 -6.13 20.53 3.09
CA ASN A 69 -6.98 21.44 2.32
C ASN A 69 -7.24 20.97 0.87
N GLU A 70 -6.58 19.90 0.42
CA GLU A 70 -6.77 19.27 -0.88
C GLU A 70 -7.66 18.01 -0.79
N CYS A 71 -8.14 17.66 0.41
CA CYS A 71 -9.03 16.52 0.62
C CYS A 71 -10.40 16.98 1.13
N GLU A 72 -11.44 16.73 0.32
CA GLU A 72 -12.83 17.06 0.68
C GLU A 72 -13.28 16.38 1.97
N ALA A 73 -12.96 15.09 2.17
CA ALA A 73 -13.31 14.38 3.40
C ALA A 73 -12.68 15.01 4.65
N CYS A 74 -11.43 15.49 4.56
CA CYS A 74 -10.78 16.17 5.68
C CYS A 74 -11.31 17.59 5.92
N ILE A 75 -11.83 18.25 4.90
CA ILE A 75 -12.44 19.58 5.02
C ILE A 75 -13.81 19.47 5.68
N LEU A 76 -14.59 18.44 5.33
CA LEU A 76 -15.97 18.28 5.78
C LEU A 76 -16.09 17.61 7.17
N GLY A 77 -15.10 16.79 7.57
CA GLY A 77 -15.08 16.10 8.86
C GLY A 77 -15.90 14.81 8.87
#